data_AF-A0A843ABG3-F1
#
_entry.id   AF-A0A843ABG3-F1
#
_cell.length_a   1.000
_cell.length_b   1.000
_cell.length_c   1.000
_cell.angle_alpha   90.00
_cell.angle_beta   90.00
_cell.angle_gamma   90.00
#
_symmetry.space_group_name_H-M   'P 1'
#
loop_
_entity.id
_entity.type
_entity.pdbx_description
1 polymer ?
#
loop_
_entity_poly.entity_id
_entity_poly.type
_entity_poly.pdbx_seq_one_letter_code
_entity_poly.pdbx_strand_id
1 'polypeptide(L)'
;MTSEHIWAWLQTKGKIFKVISDPERGIIEVINEKGEILIRKTNLSKRQVETVEKNFLHLIAKRLNGREPSTSSENRDAFDPMIS
;
A
#
# COMPACT_ATOMS: atom_id res chain seq x y z
N MET A 1 -10.46 -24.86 10.27
CA MET A 1 -10.96 -23.65 9.59
C MET A 1 -9.74 -22.89 9.10
N THR A 2 -9.72 -22.42 7.86
CA THR A 2 -8.61 -21.62 7.32
C THR A 2 -8.74 -20.19 7.85
N SER A 3 -7.75 -19.71 8.60
CA SER A 3 -7.69 -18.31 9.08
C SER A 3 -6.93 -17.41 8.10
N GLU A 4 -7.07 -17.72 6.82
CA GLU A 4 -6.36 -17.02 5.75
C GLU A 4 -7.05 -15.68 5.47
N HIS A 5 -6.27 -14.60 5.50
CA HIS A 5 -6.69 -13.28 5.08
C HIS A 5 -5.99 -12.92 3.76
N ILE A 6 -6.76 -12.54 2.73
CA ILE A 6 -6.25 -12.21 1.39
C ILE A 6 -6.56 -10.76 1.04
N TRP A 7 -5.54 -9.96 0.72
CA TRP A 7 -5.71 -8.52 0.51
C TRP A 7 -4.93 -8.04 -0.72
N ALA A 8 -5.47 -7.03 -1.39
CA ALA A 8 -4.81 -6.36 -2.51
C ALA A 8 -3.94 -5.21 -2.00
N TRP A 9 -2.65 -5.27 -2.30
CA TRP A 9 -1.71 -4.19 -2.05
C TRP A 9 -1.47 -3.36 -3.30
N LEU A 10 -2.08 -2.18 -3.32
CA LEU A 10 -1.85 -1.17 -4.36
C LEU A 10 -0.43 -0.60 -4.25
N GLN A 11 0.37 -0.88 -5.26
CA GLN A 11 1.72 -0.32 -5.43
C GLN A 11 1.66 0.97 -6.24
N THR A 12 2.79 1.67 -6.29
CA THR A 12 2.95 2.81 -7.21
C THR A 12 2.89 2.33 -8.66
N LYS A 13 2.51 3.25 -9.57
CA LYS A 13 2.39 2.97 -11.02
C LYS A 13 1.32 1.93 -11.39
N GLY A 14 0.29 1.78 -10.56
CA GLY A 14 -0.90 0.99 -10.88
C GLY A 14 -0.76 -0.52 -10.72
N LYS A 15 0.37 -1.02 -10.20
CA LYS A 15 0.56 -2.45 -9.95
C LYS A 15 -0.20 -2.91 -8.71
N ILE A 16 -0.71 -4.14 -8.72
CA ILE A 16 -1.41 -4.76 -7.59
C ILE A 16 -0.70 -6.03 -7.15
N PHE A 17 -0.27 -6.09 -5.89
CA PHE A 17 0.26 -7.34 -5.32
C PHE A 17 -0.81 -8.01 -4.46
N LYS A 18 -0.90 -9.34 -4.52
CA LYS A 18 -1.72 -10.14 -3.61
C LYS A 18 -0.91 -10.39 -2.34
N VAL A 19 -1.49 -10.07 -1.20
CA VAL A 19 -0.93 -10.42 0.12
C VAL A 19 -1.80 -11.52 0.72
N ILE A 20 -1.17 -12.57 1.22
CA ILE A 20 -1.82 -13.66 1.95
C ILE A 20 -1.19 -13.71 3.33
N SER A 21 -1.99 -13.62 4.37
CA SER A 21 -1.55 -13.83 5.76
C SER A 21 -2.40 -14.90 6.41
N ASP A 22 -1.77 -15.72 7.25
CA ASP A 22 -2.48 -16.70 8.08
C ASP A 22 -1.85 -16.68 9.48
N PRO A 23 -2.52 -16.06 10.47
CA PRO A 23 -2.02 -15.96 11.83
C PRO A 23 -1.89 -17.30 12.54
N GLU A 24 -2.73 -18.29 12.21
CA GLU A 24 -2.68 -19.62 12.82
C GLU A 24 -1.51 -20.43 12.27
N ARG A 25 -1.17 -20.25 10.99
CA ARG A 25 0.00 -20.88 10.35
C ARG A 25 1.29 -20.09 10.52
N GLY A 26 1.22 -18.84 10.98
CA GLY A 26 2.39 -17.99 11.16
C GLY A 26 3.06 -17.58 9.85
N ILE A 27 2.28 -17.35 8.79
CA ILE A 27 2.79 -17.04 7.44
C ILE A 27 2.29 -15.69 6.92
N ILE A 28 3.15 -15.04 6.12
CA ILE A 28 2.82 -13.88 5.30
C ILE A 28 3.50 -14.05 3.93
N GLU A 29 2.74 -13.92 2.86
CA GLU A 29 3.19 -14.03 1.47
C GLU A 29 2.77 -12.81 0.67
N VAL A 30 3.65 -12.35 -0.22
CA VAL A 30 3.36 -11.29 -1.18
C VAL A 30 3.65 -11.84 -2.57
N ILE A 31 2.63 -11.83 -3.41
CA ILE A 31 2.62 -12.38 -4.75
C ILE A 31 2.38 -11.24 -5.74
N ASN A 32 3.17 -11.16 -6.80
CA ASN A 32 2.97 -10.14 -7.83
C ASN A 32 1.91 -10.56 -8.87
N GLU A 33 1.66 -9.68 -9.84
CA GLU A 33 0.65 -9.87 -10.90
C GLU A 33 0.95 -11.07 -11.81
N LYS A 34 2.20 -11.54 -11.86
CA LYS A 34 2.61 -12.72 -12.62
C LYS A 34 2.47 -14.03 -11.83
N GLY A 35 2.02 -13.95 -10.57
CA GLY A 35 1.94 -15.10 -9.67
C GLY A 35 3.26 -15.44 -8.98
N GLU A 36 4.29 -14.60 -9.09
CA GLU A 36 5.59 -14.85 -8.47
C GLU A 36 5.56 -14.39 -7.00
N ILE A 37 6.05 -15.25 -6.09
CA ILE A 37 6.21 -14.91 -4.68
C ILE A 37 7.41 -13.99 -4.52
N LEU A 38 7.16 -12.73 -4.18
CA LEU A 38 8.19 -11.74 -3.89
C LEU A 38 8.68 -11.82 -2.46
N ILE A 39 7.78 -12.11 -1.52
CA ILE A 39 8.08 -12.22 -0.10
C ILE A 39 7.36 -13.45 0.44
N ARG A 40 8.07 -14.28 1.20
CA ARG A 40 7.50 -15.33 2.04
C ARG A 40 8.17 -15.26 3.41
N LYS A 41 7.37 -15.07 4.44
CA LYS A 41 7.78 -15.16 5.85
C LYS A 41 6.99 -16.27 6.50
N THR A 42 7.69 -17.10 7.27
CA THR A 42 7.14 -18.26 7.98
C THR A 42 7.65 -18.26 9.41
N ASN A 43 7.12 -19.17 10.25
CA ASN A 43 7.48 -19.29 11.67
C ASN A 43 7.25 -18.01 12.48
N LEU A 44 6.27 -17.20 12.07
CA LEU A 44 5.82 -16.06 12.85
C LEU A 44 4.86 -16.53 13.93
N SER A 45 4.92 -15.92 15.10
CA SER A 45 3.85 -16.06 16.08
C SER A 45 2.57 -15.41 15.56
N LYS A 46 1.41 -15.91 16.00
CA LYS A 46 0.10 -15.32 15.71
C LYS A 46 0.08 -13.80 15.92
N ARG A 47 0.60 -13.34 17.06
CA ARG A 47 0.69 -11.91 17.40
C ARG A 47 1.55 -11.13 16.43
N GLN A 48 2.63 -11.69 15.91
CA GLN A 48 3.46 -11.02 14.90
C GLN A 48 2.71 -10.86 13.59
N VAL A 49 1.99 -11.89 13.14
CA VAL A 49 1.16 -11.81 11.94
C VAL A 49 0.10 -10.71 12.09
N GLU A 50 -0.72 -10.77 13.14
CA GLU A 50 -1.75 -9.77 13.43
C GLU A 50 -1.18 -8.33 13.57
N THR A 51 0.05 -8.20 14.08
CA THR A 51 0.71 -6.89 14.18
C THR A 51 1.09 -6.34 12.82
N VAL A 52 1.66 -7.17 11.95
CA VAL A 52 1.97 -6.78 10.56
C VAL A 52 0.68 -6.40 9.84
N GLU A 53 -0.37 -7.18 10.03
CA GLU A 53 -1.67 -6.93 9.43
C GLU A 53 -2.23 -5.55 9.82
N LYS A 54 -2.26 -5.24 11.12
CA LYS A 54 -2.73 -3.94 11.65
C LYS A 54 -1.88 -2.78 11.13
N ASN A 55 -0.55 -2.92 11.17
CA ASN A 55 0.36 -1.87 10.71
C ASN A 55 0.18 -1.58 9.22
N PHE A 56 -0.02 -2.62 8.42
CA PHE A 56 -0.23 -2.48 6.99
C PHE A 56 -1.51 -1.70 6.69
N LEU A 57 -2.64 -2.09 7.30
CA LEU A 57 -3.92 -1.40 7.12
C LEU A 57 -3.83 0.07 7.55
N HIS A 58 -3.17 0.34 8.68
CA HIS A 58 -2.94 1.70 9.16
C HIS A 58 -2.16 2.56 8.16
N LEU A 59 -1.08 2.03 7.58
CA LEU A 59 -0.28 2.75 6.59
C LEU A 59 -1.06 3.04 5.30
N ILE A 60 -1.89 2.10 4.84
CA ILE A 60 -2.75 2.31 3.66
C ILE A 60 -3.80 3.38 3.96
N ALA A 61 -4.50 3.29 5.10
CA ALA A 61 -5.49 4.29 5.51
C ALA A 61 -4.86 5.69 5.59
N LYS A 62 -3.66 5.83 6.17
CA LYS A 62 -2.93 7.10 6.22
C LYS A 62 -2.59 7.63 4.83
N ARG A 63 -2.19 6.78 3.88
CA ARG A 63 -1.92 7.20 2.49
C ARG A 63 -3.18 7.66 1.75
N LEU A 64 -4.33 7.04 2.03
CA LEU A 64 -5.60 7.45 1.44
C LEU A 64 -6.09 8.78 2.02
N ASN A 65 -5.94 8.98 3.33
CA ASN A 65 -6.33 10.22 4.02
C ASN A 65 -5.35 11.38 3.77
N GLY A 66 -4.10 11.10 3.41
CA GLY A 66 -3.06 12.10 3.14
C GLY A 66 -3.04 12.65 1.71
N ARG A 67 -4.03 12.32 0.86
CA ARG A 67 -4.27 13.07 -0.39
C ARG A 67 -5.01 14.37 -0.05
N GLU A 68 -4.32 15.30 0.62
CA GLU A 68 -4.62 16.71 0.41
C GLU A 68 -4.32 17.03 -1.06
N PRO A 69 -5.16 17.83 -1.75
CA PRO A 69 -4.85 18.25 -3.10
C PRO A 69 -3.52 18.99 -3.03
N SER A 70 -2.52 18.48 -3.75
CA SER A 70 -1.34 19.26 -4.09
C SER A 70 -1.85 20.59 -4.60
N THR A 71 -1.62 21.67 -3.85
CA THR A 71 -1.68 23.01 -4.40
C THR A 71 -0.67 23.02 -5.54
N SER A 72 -1.18 22.82 -6.75
CA SER A 72 -0.54 23.36 -7.94
C SER A 72 -0.39 24.84 -7.65
N SER A 73 0.81 25.25 -7.24
CA SER A 73 1.21 26.64 -7.30
C SER A 73 0.91 27.09 -8.72
N GLU A 74 -0.11 27.93 -8.83
CA GLU A 74 -0.50 28.61 -10.05
C GLU A 74 0.76 29.17 -10.68
N ASN A 75 1.11 28.64 -11.84
CA ASN A 75 2.04 29.27 -12.74
C ASN A 75 1.34 30.55 -13.21
N ARG A 76 1.57 31.68 -12.53
CA ARG A 76 1.11 32.99 -12.96
C ARG A 76 1.97 33.41 -14.15
N ASP A 77 1.71 32.82 -15.32
CA ASP A 77 1.97 33.49 -16.58
C ASP A 77 0.76 34.38 -16.88
N ALA A 78 0.84 35.63 -16.43
CA ALA A 78 0.01 36.72 -16.93
C ALA A 78 0.97 37.82 -17.40
N PHE A 79 1.22 37.80 -18.71
CA PHE A 79 1.66 38.90 -19.55
C PHE A 79 1.63 40.28 -18.86
N ASP A 80 2.79 40.92 -18.74
CA ASP A 80 2.87 42.36 -18.49
C ASP A 80 3.33 43.05 -19.79
N PRO A 81 2.41 43.54 -20.64
CA PRO A 81 2.74 44.50 -21.68
C PRO A 81 2.43 45.90 -21.16
N MET A 82 3.45 46.68 -20.79
CA MET A 82 3.34 48.13 -20.83
C MET A 82 4.41 48.73 -21.73
N ILE A 83 4.00 48.95 -22.98
CA ILE A 83 4.49 50.07 -23.80
C ILE A 83 3.80 51.34 -23.29
N SER A 84 4.58 52.27 -22.74
CA SER A 84 4.79 53.64 -23.27
C SER A 84 5.70 54.44 -22.36
#